data_AF-A0A7Y0P3C4-F1
#
_entry.id   AF-A0A7Y0P3C4-F1
#
_cell.length_a   1.000
_cell.length_b   1.000
_cell.length_c   1.000
_cell.angle_alpha   90.00
_cell.angle_beta   90.00
_cell.angle_gamma   90.00
#
_symmetry.space_group_name_H-M   'P 1'
#
loop_
_entity.id
_entity.type
_entity.pdbx_description
1 polymer ?
#
loop_
_entity_poly.entity_id
_entity_poly.type
_entity_poly.pdbx_seq_one_letter_code
_entity_poly.pdbx_strand_id
1 'polypeptide(L)' 'MNDTAKALLEGGPQDLPERIVARPAPGEDVKIELRNGYEHFRPTERRADTPQGTLPVYEWWERTEMPG' A
#
# COMPACT_ATOMS: atom_id res chain seq x y z
N MET A 1 -0.76 14.91 17.71
CA MET A 1 -0.04 14.90 16.41
C MET A 1 -0.35 13.57 15.76
N ASN A 2 -1.23 13.53 14.76
CA ASN A 2 -1.39 12.33 13.94
C ASN A 2 -0.20 12.30 12.97
N ASP A 3 0.96 11.91 13.48
CA ASP A 3 2.06 11.45 12.63
C ASP A 3 1.50 10.22 11.90
N THR A 4 0.93 10.46 10.73
CA THR A 4 0.27 9.42 9.96
C THR A 4 1.39 8.59 9.40
N ALA A 5 1.73 7.49 10.09
CA ALA A 5 2.75 6.55 9.66
C ALA A 5 2.51 6.22 8.18
N LYS A 6 3.57 6.16 7.37
CA LYS A 6 3.47 5.89 5.93
C LYS A 6 4.03 4.52 5.57
N ALA A 7 3.67 4.05 4.39
CA ALA A 7 4.14 2.79 3.81
C ALA A 7 4.47 2.97 2.32
N LEU A 8 5.44 2.20 1.82
CA LEU A 8 5.76 2.10 0.40
C LEU A 8 5.05 0.88 -0.21
N LEU A 9 4.39 1.05 -1.35
CA LEU A 9 3.72 0.00 -2.11
C LEU A 9 4.60 -0.51 -3.26
N GLU A 10 4.87 -1.81 -3.27
CA GLU A 10 5.62 -2.50 -4.34
C GLU A 10 4.75 -3.53 -5.06
N GLY A 11 5.01 -3.75 -6.35
CA GLY A 11 4.21 -4.62 -7.21
C GLY A 11 2.90 -3.97 -7.67
N GLY A 12 1.92 -4.80 -8.04
CA GLY A 12 0.60 -4.36 -8.45
C GLY A 12 0.56 -3.51 -9.72
N PRO A 13 -0.58 -2.84 -9.98
CA PRO A 13 -0.76 -2.00 -11.16
C PRO A 13 0.25 -0.86 -11.25
N GLN A 14 0.68 -0.53 -12.46
CA GLN A 14 1.64 0.56 -12.70
C GLN A 14 0.99 1.95 -12.58
N ASP A 15 -0.31 2.03 -12.80
CA ASP A 15 -1.14 3.22 -12.76
C ASP A 15 -1.76 3.51 -11.38
N LEU A 16 -1.16 2.97 -10.31
CA LEU A 16 -1.53 3.39 -8.96
C LEU A 16 -1.31 4.90 -8.82
N PRO A 17 -2.26 5.63 -8.20
CA PRO A 17 -2.16 7.08 -8.07
C PRO A 17 -0.96 7.50 -7.21
N GLU A 18 -0.63 6.73 -6.17
CA GLU A 18 0.50 6.96 -5.29
C GLU A 18 1.16 5.64 -4.87
N ARG A 19 2.49 5.69 -4.68
CA ARG A 19 3.29 4.56 -4.16
C ARG A 19 3.58 4.69 -2.66
N ILE A 20 3.54 5.90 -2.11
CA ILE A 20 3.77 6.13 -0.68
C ILE A 20 2.45 6.60 -0.09
N VAL A 21 1.82 5.75 0.73
CA VAL A 21 0.47 5.96 1.24
C VAL A 21 0.45 6.00 2.77
N ALA A 22 -0.67 6.45 3.35
CA ALA A 22 -0.91 6.31 4.77
C ALA A 22 -0.93 4.82 5.16
N ARG A 23 -0.16 4.47 6.18
CA ARG A 23 -0.11 3.13 6.74
C ARG A 23 -1.34 2.92 7.64
N PRO A 24 -2.06 1.79 7.49
CA PRO A 24 -3.13 1.42 8.40
C PRO A 24 -2.57 1.04 9.78
N ALA A 25 -3.43 0.49 10.65
CA ALA A 25 -2.97 -0.04 11.92
C ALA A 25 -1.89 -1.12 11.71
N PRO A 26 -0.94 -1.29 12.65
CA PRO A 26 0.08 -2.32 12.53
C PRO A 26 -0.52 -3.71 12.30
N GLY A 27 -0.08 -4.41 11.25
CA GLY A 27 -0.56 -5.74 10.89
C GLY A 27 -1.76 -5.76 9.94
N GLU A 28 -2.36 -4.62 9.63
CA GLU A 28 -3.42 -4.53 8.61
C GLU A 28 -2.86 -4.34 7.19
N ASP A 29 -3.59 -4.86 6.22
CA ASP A 29 -3.33 -4.68 4.79
C ASP A 29 -3.72 -3.28 4.30
N VAL A 30 -3.01 -2.81 3.28
CA VAL A 30 -3.43 -1.62 2.51
C VAL A 30 -4.35 -2.07 1.39
N LYS A 31 -5.49 -1.39 1.26
CA LYS A 31 -6.41 -1.55 0.14
C LYS A 31 -6.51 -0.25 -0.64
N ILE A 32 -6.18 -0.30 -1.94
CA ILE A 32 -6.31 0.84 -2.84
C ILE A 32 -7.46 0.58 -3.80
N GLU A 33 -8.45 1.47 -3.82
CA GLU A 33 -9.53 1.38 -4.81
C GLU A 33 -9.00 1.76 -6.20
N LEU A 34 -9.18 0.86 -7.17
CA LEU A 34 -8.73 1.06 -8.54
C LEU A 34 -9.58 0.23 -9.50
N ARG A 35 -10.01 0.84 -10.61
CA ARG A 35 -10.70 0.16 -11.74
C ARG A 35 -11.87 -0.74 -11.27
N ASN A 36 -12.81 -0.18 -10.52
CA ASN A 36 -13.97 -0.91 -9.98
C ASN A 36 -13.57 -2.16 -9.16
N GLY A 37 -12.61 -1.98 -8.26
CA GLY A 37 -12.03 -3.05 -7.47
C GLY A 37 -11.07 -2.52 -6.41
N TYR A 38 -10.45 -3.43 -5.68
CA TYR A 38 -9.41 -3.13 -4.71
C TYR A 38 -8.13 -3.87 -5.05
N GLU A 39 -7.02 -3.15 -5.03
CA GLU A 39 -5.67 -3.71 -5.01
C GLU A 39 -5.24 -3.92 -3.56
N HIS A 40 -4.83 -5.13 -3.22
CA HIS A 40 -4.46 -5.51 -1.85
C HIS A 40 -2.95 -5.61 -1.72
N PHE A 41 -2.42 -4.98 -0.69
CA PHE A 41 -1.01 -5.02 -0.34
C PHE A 41 -0.86 -5.45 1.11
N ARG A 42 -0.01 -6.44 1.33
CA ARG A 42 0.26 -6.99 2.67
C ARG A 42 1.57 -6.44 3.22
N PRO A 43 1.67 -6.22 4.55
CA PRO A 43 2.93 -5.81 5.14
C PRO A 43 4.01 -6.89 4.95
N THR A 44 5.25 -6.45 4.77
CA THR A 44 6.43 -7.32 4.75
C THR A 44 7.40 -6.94 5.87
N GLU A 45 8.41 -7.78 6.11
CA GLU A 45 9.51 -7.44 7.02
C GLU A 45 10.48 -6.41 6.42
N ARG A 46 10.35 -6.12 5.11
CA ARG A 46 11.27 -5.24 4.39
C ARG A 46 11.00 -3.77 4.69
N ARG A 47 12.07 -2.99 4.62
CA ARG A 47 12.04 -1.54 4.65
C ARG A 47 12.84 -1.01 3.46
N ALA A 48 12.42 0.13 2.93
CA ALA A 48 13.06 0.76 1.80
C ALA A 48 13.31 2.24 2.11
N ASP A 49 14.45 2.74 1.65
CA ASP A 49 14.76 4.17 1.70
C ASP A 49 13.97 4.90 0.62
N THR A 50 13.24 5.92 1.04
CA THR A 50 12.42 6.76 0.15
C THR A 50 12.76 8.23 0.38
N PRO A 51 12.33 9.14 -0.50
CA PRO A 51 12.43 10.58 -0.25
C PRO A 51 11.75 11.06 1.05
N GLN A 52 10.88 10.24 1.65
CA GLN A 52 10.18 10.52 2.91
C GLN A 52 10.78 9.77 4.11
N GLY A 53 12.00 9.21 3.95
CA GLY A 53 12.69 8.40 4.94
C GLY A 53 12.51 6.90 4.71
N THR A 54 12.98 6.09 5.65
CA THR A 54 12.91 4.62 5.60
C THR A 54 11.50 4.14 5.96
N LEU A 55 10.76 3.63 4.98
CA LEU A 55 9.36 3.20 5.15
C LEU A 55 9.24 1.67 5.13
N PRO A 56 8.25 1.09 5.85
CA PRO A 56 7.90 -0.32 5.70
C PRO A 56 7.34 -0.56 4.29
N VAL A 57 7.73 -1.70 3.71
CA VAL A 57 7.27 -2.11 2.38
C VAL A 57 6.05 -3.00 2.49
N TYR A 58 5.04 -2.67 1.70
CA TYR A 58 3.84 -3.44 1.49
C TYR A 58 3.84 -3.97 0.05
N GLU A 59 3.67 -5.27 -0.09
CA GLU A 59 3.76 -5.96 -1.38
C GLU A 59 2.36 -6.32 -1.87
N TRP A 60 2.09 -6.02 -3.14
CA TRP A 60 0.86 -6.41 -3.80
C TRP A 60 0.71 -7.92 -3.83
N TRP A 61 -0.47 -8.43 -3.52
CA TRP A 61 -0.70 -9.88 -3.48
C TRP A 61 -2.00 -10.34 -4.15
N GLU A 62 -3.03 -9.49 -4.25
CA GLU A 62 -4.24 -9.81 -5.00
C GLU A 62 -5.02 -8.56 -5.42
N ARG A 63 -6.01 -8.78 -6.30
CA ARG A 63 -7.06 -7.81 -6.64
C ARG A 63 -8.42 -8.44 -6.39
N THR A 64 -9.31 -7.68 -5.72
CA THR A 64 -10.74 -8.02 -5.62
C THR A 64 -11.53 -7.14 -6.58
N GLU A 65 -12.32 -7.74 -7.47
CA GLU A 65 -13.24 -7.00 -8.34
C GLU A 65 -14.54 -6.67 -7.60
N MET A 66 -15.09 -5.47 -7.82
CA MET A 66 -16.45 -5.17 -7.38
C MET A 66 -17.46 -5.70 -8.40
N PRO A 67 -18.62 -6.22 -7.95
CA PRO A 67 -19.71 -6.58 -8.85
C PRO A 67 -20.18 -5.33 -9.62
N GLY A 68 -20.43 -5.51 -10.91
CA GLY A 68 -20.96 -4.49 -11.81
C GLY A 68 -22.48 -4.38 -11.80
#